data_AF-A0A352Q4P4-F1
#
_entry.id   AF-A0A352Q4P4-F1
#
_cell.length_a   1.000
_cell.length_b   1.000
_cell.length_c   1.000
_cell.angle_alpha   90.00
_cell.angle_beta   90.00
_cell.angle_gamma   90.00
#
_symmetry.space_group_name_H-M   'P 1'
#
loop_
_entity.id
_entity.type
_entity.pdbx_description
1 polymer ?
#
loop_
_entity_poly.entity_id
_entity_poly.type
_entity_poly.pdbx_seq_one_letter_code
_entity_poly.pdbx_strand_id
1 'polypeptide(L)'
;PASTDLIEHSKVRLERLGHFKEVKVDTREVPGTDDQVDVFYAVEEQPSGSIGASFGVAQGSGIILGGNIQENNFLGTGNAVSFGVSRSRYRESAIVSLTDPYFTKDGVSAGYRFAFTSTDYGDFDVAEYTSDSFS
;
A
#
# COMPACT_ATOMS: atom_id res chain seq x y z
N PRO A 1 1.00 -31.77 14.48
CA PRO A 1 1.94 -31.56 15.62
C PRO A 1 2.32 -30.08 15.67
N ALA A 2 2.59 -29.52 16.86
CA ALA A 2 3.17 -28.19 16.97
C ALA A 2 4.55 -28.19 16.29
N SER A 3 4.79 -27.27 15.36
CA SER A 3 6.05 -27.16 14.63
C SER A 3 6.64 -25.79 14.89
N THR A 4 7.82 -25.77 15.50
CA THR A 4 8.59 -24.55 15.76
C THR A 4 8.85 -23.79 14.48
N ASP A 5 9.13 -24.49 13.37
CA ASP A 5 9.39 -23.87 12.06
C ASP A 5 8.16 -23.10 11.54
N LEU A 6 6.95 -23.67 11.67
CA LEU A 6 5.72 -22.99 11.25
C LEU A 6 5.40 -21.77 12.13
N ILE A 7 5.74 -21.82 13.41
CA ILE A 7 5.56 -20.71 14.37
C ILE A 7 6.53 -19.57 14.03
N GLU A 8 7.81 -19.88 13.81
CA GLU A 8 8.84 -18.94 13.34
C GLU A 8 8.45 -18.31 11.99
N HIS A 9 8.00 -19.12 11.03
CA HIS A 9 7.52 -18.61 9.74
C HIS A 9 6.33 -17.66 9.89
N SER A 10 5.41 -17.94 10.81
CA SER A 10 4.26 -17.07 11.09
C SER A 10 4.69 -15.73 11.67
N LYS A 11 5.65 -15.74 12.61
CA LYS A 11 6.28 -14.51 13.13
C LYS A 11 6.92 -13.69 12.01
N VAL A 12 7.74 -14.32 11.16
CA VAL A 12 8.39 -13.64 10.03
C VAL A 12 7.35 -13.04 9.06
N ARG A 13 6.23 -13.73 8.82
CA ARG A 13 5.15 -13.20 7.99
C ARG A 13 4.49 -11.96 8.62
N LEU A 14 4.27 -11.96 9.94
CA LEU A 14 3.72 -10.81 10.66
C LEU A 14 4.67 -9.60 10.61
N GLU A 15 5.97 -9.80 10.80
CA GLU A 15 6.97 -8.74 10.69
C GLU A 15 7.02 -8.15 9.27
N ARG A 16 6.89 -9.01 8.25
CA ARG A 16 6.88 -8.58 6.84
C ARG A 16 5.66 -7.77 6.42
N LEU A 17 4.58 -7.75 7.20
CA LEU A 17 3.44 -6.88 6.92
C LEU A 17 3.79 -5.40 7.07
N GLY A 18 4.80 -5.07 7.89
CA GLY A 18 5.20 -3.69 8.15
C GLY A 18 4.20 -2.88 8.98
N HIS A 19 3.15 -3.52 9.53
CA HIS A 19 2.17 -2.87 10.42
C HIS A 19 2.62 -2.84 11.89
N PHE A 20 3.60 -3.67 12.24
CA PHE A 20 4.11 -3.83 13.60
C PHE A 20 5.60 -3.56 13.62
N LYS A 21 6.08 -2.78 14.60
CA LYS A 21 7.52 -2.58 14.80
C LYS A 21 8.16 -3.74 15.56
N GLU A 22 7.36 -4.45 16.36
CA GLU A 22 7.81 -5.61 17.12
C GLU A 22 6.74 -6.71 17.13
N VAL A 23 7.17 -7.96 16.92
CA VAL A 23 6.34 -9.16 17.05
C VAL A 23 7.07 -10.15 17.95
N LYS A 24 6.47 -10.48 19.09
CA LYS A 24 6.97 -11.48 20.05
C LYS A 24 6.07 -12.70 20.00
N VAL A 25 6.70 -13.88 20.05
CA VAL A 25 6.00 -15.16 20.16
C VAL A 25 6.33 -15.81 21.49
N ASP A 26 5.30 -16.27 22.18
CA ASP A 26 5.40 -16.95 23.47
C ASP A 26 4.58 -18.24 23.42
N THR A 27 5.25 -19.38 23.62
CA THR A 27 4.64 -20.71 23.58
C THR A 27 4.50 -21.22 25.00
N ARG A 28 3.26 -21.46 25.45
CA ARG A 28 2.97 -21.90 26.83
C ARG A 28 2.30 -23.27 26.80
N GLU A 29 2.73 -24.17 27.69
CA GLU A 29 2.07 -25.45 27.88
C GLU A 29 0.68 -25.26 28.48
N VAL A 30 -0.31 -26.00 27.98
CA VAL A 30 -1.68 -25.93 28.48
C VAL A 30 -1.75 -26.69 29.82
N PRO A 31 -2.21 -26.06 30.91
CA PRO A 31 -2.28 -26.72 32.22
C PRO A 31 -3.16 -27.99 32.19
N GLY A 32 -2.61 -29.11 32.65
CA GLY A 32 -3.34 -30.37 32.78
C GLY A 32 -3.32 -31.29 31.56
N THR A 33 -2.54 -30.96 30.53
CA THR A 33 -2.32 -31.80 29.34
C THR A 33 -0.85 -31.76 28.92
N ASP A 34 -0.24 -32.92 28.63
CA ASP A 34 1.19 -32.99 28.29
C ASP A 34 1.49 -32.72 26.80
N ASP A 35 0.45 -32.75 25.94
CA ASP A 35 0.60 -32.68 24.46
C ASP A 35 -0.04 -31.43 23.83
N GLN A 36 -0.36 -30.39 24.62
CA GLN A 36 -0.99 -29.16 24.11
C GLN A 36 -0.17 -27.92 24.48
N VAL A 37 -0.06 -27.01 23.51
CA VAL A 37 0.68 -25.75 23.63
C VAL A 37 -0.16 -24.62 23.05
N ASP A 38 -0.30 -23.53 23.80
CA ASP A 38 -0.86 -22.27 23.33
C ASP A 38 0.25 -21.37 22.78
N VAL A 39 0.01 -20.74 21.63
CA VAL A 39 0.95 -19.83 20.98
C VAL A 39 0.40 -18.41 21.02
N PHE A 40 1.01 -17.55 21.82
CA PHE A 40 0.64 -16.15 21.97
C PHE A 40 1.54 -15.26 21.11
N TYR A 41 0.93 -14.44 20.26
CA TYR A 41 1.62 -13.38 19.52
C TYR A 41 1.33 -12.03 20.18
N ALA A 42 2.35 -11.40 20.75
CA ALA A 42 2.27 -10.04 21.25
C ALA A 42 2.88 -9.10 20.20
N VAL A 43 2.09 -8.14 19.73
CA VAL A 43 2.50 -7.19 18.68
C VAL A 43 2.50 -5.77 19.21
N GLU A 44 3.44 -4.97 18.73
CA GLU A 44 3.45 -3.52 18.94
C GLU A 44 3.26 -2.80 17.60
N GLU A 45 2.13 -2.11 17.47
CA GLU A 45 1.75 -1.39 16.25
C GLU A 45 2.72 -0.24 15.93
N GLN A 46 2.83 0.07 14.63
CA GLN A 46 3.56 1.23 14.16
C GLN A 46 2.75 1.99 13.10
N PRO A 47 3.11 3.26 12.81
CA PRO A 47 2.50 4.01 11.73
C PRO A 47 2.64 3.26 10.40
N SER A 48 1.52 3.02 9.73
CA SER A 48 1.49 2.33 8.43
C SER A 48 1.32 3.30 7.24
N GLY A 49 1.18 4.59 7.56
CA GLY A 49 1.02 5.68 6.61
C GLY A 49 2.34 6.30 6.16
N SER A 50 2.35 6.82 4.94
CA SER A 50 3.47 7.58 4.37
C SER A 50 2.97 8.74 3.52
N ILE A 51 3.75 9.81 3.50
CA ILE A 51 3.55 10.98 2.64
C ILE A 51 4.82 11.18 1.83
N GLY A 52 4.69 11.43 0.54
CA GLY A 52 5.79 11.66 -0.38
C GLY A 52 5.59 12.91 -1.20
N ALA A 53 6.71 13.51 -1.60
CA ALA A 53 6.77 14.58 -2.58
C ALA A 53 7.89 14.26 -3.58
N SER A 54 7.71 14.67 -4.83
CA SER A 54 8.68 14.45 -5.90
C SER A 54 8.85 15.69 -6.76
N PHE A 55 10.07 15.87 -7.26
CA PHE A 55 10.48 16.92 -8.17
C PHE A 55 11.36 16.30 -9.26
N GLY A 56 11.10 16.62 -10.52
CA GLY A 56 11.88 16.16 -11.65
C GLY A 56 11.91 17.18 -12.78
N VAL A 57 12.86 17.02 -13.69
CA VAL A 57 12.95 17.81 -14.92
C VAL A 57 13.09 16.87 -16.12
N ALA A 58 12.36 17.15 -17.20
CA ALA A 58 12.41 16.35 -18.43
C ALA A 58 12.40 17.24 -19.68
N GLN A 59 13.14 16.84 -20.70
CA GLN A 59 13.10 17.49 -22.01
C GLN A 59 11.71 17.24 -22.64
N GLY A 60 11.02 18.31 -23.02
CA GLY A 60 9.61 18.25 -23.43
C GLY A 60 8.66 18.64 -22.29
N SER A 61 8.64 17.89 -21.18
CA SER A 61 7.69 18.13 -20.06
C SER A 61 8.02 19.30 -19.15
N GLY A 62 9.26 19.80 -19.18
CA GLY A 62 9.73 20.80 -18.24
C GLY A 62 9.82 20.25 -16.81
N ILE A 63 9.42 21.06 -15.84
CA ILE A 63 9.39 20.67 -14.42
C ILE A 63 8.20 19.74 -14.17
N ILE A 64 8.43 18.70 -13.40
CA ILE A 64 7.42 17.74 -12.92
C ILE A 64 7.41 17.79 -11.41
N LEU A 65 6.25 18.09 -10.84
CA LEU A 65 5.99 18.09 -9.40
C LEU A 65 5.00 16.98 -9.09
N GLY A 66 5.18 16.31 -7.96
CA GLY A 66 4.23 15.31 -7.50
C GLY A 66 4.16 15.23 -5.99
N GLY A 67 3.02 14.75 -5.51
CA GLY A 67 2.80 14.46 -4.10
C GLY A 67 1.91 13.23 -3.95
N ASN A 68 2.12 12.46 -2.90
CA ASN A 68 1.31 11.29 -2.60
C ASN A 68 1.13 11.11 -1.09
N ILE A 69 0.02 10.48 -0.73
CA ILE A 69 -0.25 9.94 0.60
C ILE A 69 -0.72 8.50 0.44
N GLN A 70 -0.28 7.63 1.34
CA GLN A 70 -0.62 6.21 1.34
C GLN A 70 -0.78 5.71 2.77
N GLU A 71 -1.76 4.84 3.01
CA GLU A 71 -1.98 4.11 4.26
C GLU A 71 -2.08 2.63 3.92
N ASN A 72 -1.17 1.79 4.43
CA ASN A 72 -1.11 0.37 4.07
C ASN A 72 -1.96 -0.54 4.97
N ASN A 73 -2.48 -0.02 6.08
CA ASN A 73 -3.39 -0.70 7.00
C ASN A 73 -4.59 0.21 7.33
N PHE A 74 -5.33 0.62 6.32
CA PHE A 74 -6.41 1.59 6.46
C PHE A 74 -7.44 1.09 7.49
N LEU A 75 -7.63 1.86 8.55
CA LEU A 75 -8.51 1.54 9.68
C LEU A 75 -8.22 0.18 10.36
N GLY A 76 -7.00 -0.34 10.27
CA GLY A 76 -6.65 -1.64 10.85
C GLY A 76 -7.16 -2.85 10.06
N THR A 77 -7.63 -2.65 8.83
CA THR A 77 -8.26 -3.72 8.02
C THR A 77 -7.27 -4.56 7.18
N GLY A 78 -6.01 -4.15 7.10
CA GLY A 78 -5.00 -4.70 6.18
C GLY A 78 -5.10 -4.18 4.75
N ASN A 79 -6.11 -3.35 4.45
CA ASN A 79 -6.29 -2.75 3.13
C ASN A 79 -5.34 -1.56 2.93
N ALA A 80 -4.83 -1.42 1.72
CA ALA A 80 -4.01 -0.28 1.33
C ALA A 80 -4.85 0.77 0.57
N VAL A 81 -4.76 2.03 0.99
CA VAL A 81 -5.38 3.19 0.31
C VAL A 81 -4.27 4.17 -0.07
N SER A 82 -4.33 4.73 -1.27
CA SER A 82 -3.39 5.77 -1.70
C SER A 82 -4.07 6.83 -2.54
N PHE A 83 -3.58 8.07 -2.41
CA PHE A 83 -3.91 9.20 -3.27
C PHE A 83 -2.61 9.85 -3.74
N GLY A 84 -2.51 10.12 -5.04
CA GLY A 84 -1.35 10.76 -5.65
C GLY A 84 -1.76 11.78 -6.69
N VAL A 85 -1.01 12.88 -6.74
CA VAL A 85 -1.15 13.93 -7.75
C VAL A 85 0.20 14.21 -8.39
N SER A 86 0.20 14.53 -9.68
CA SER A 86 1.37 15.05 -10.36
C SER A 86 1.01 16.07 -11.42
N ARG A 87 1.91 17.04 -11.62
CA ARG A 87 1.76 18.16 -12.54
C ARG A 87 3.06 18.39 -13.29
N SER A 88 2.94 18.62 -14.59
CA SER A 88 4.00 19.02 -15.51
C SER A 88 3.53 20.15 -16.42
N ARG A 89 4.37 20.64 -17.34
CA ARG A 89 4.02 21.75 -18.24
C ARG A 89 2.70 21.54 -19.00
N TYR A 90 2.43 20.33 -19.47
CA TYR A 90 1.28 20.03 -20.34
C TYR A 90 0.36 18.94 -19.77
N ARG A 91 0.66 18.39 -18.59
CA ARG A 91 -0.09 17.26 -18.04
C ARG A 91 -0.29 17.38 -16.55
N GLU A 92 -1.52 17.17 -16.14
CA GLU A 92 -1.94 17.05 -14.74
C GLU A 92 -2.62 15.69 -14.56
N SER A 93 -2.34 15.02 -13.45
CA SER A 93 -2.96 13.74 -13.14
C SER A 93 -3.21 13.56 -11.65
N ALA A 94 -4.31 12.89 -11.34
CA ALA A 94 -4.68 12.48 -10.00
C ALA A 94 -5.06 10.99 -10.02
N ILE A 95 -4.63 10.26 -9.00
CA ILE A 95 -4.85 8.82 -8.88
C ILE A 95 -5.31 8.53 -7.46
N VAL A 96 -6.40 7.78 -7.34
CA VAL A 96 -6.82 7.12 -6.11
C VAL A 96 -6.69 5.62 -6.31
N SER A 97 -6.23 4.88 -5.30
CA SER A 97 -6.19 3.42 -5.34
C SER A 97 -6.55 2.83 -4.00
N LEU A 98 -7.30 1.72 -4.03
CA LEU A 98 -7.68 0.88 -2.90
C LEU A 98 -7.28 -0.55 -3.25
N THR A 99 -6.59 -1.26 -2.36
CA THR A 99 -6.17 -2.65 -2.57
C THR A 99 -6.46 -3.49 -1.32
N ASP A 100 -7.15 -4.60 -1.52
CA ASP A 100 -7.32 -5.68 -0.55
C ASP A 100 -6.38 -6.84 -0.92
N PRO A 101 -5.30 -7.06 -0.14
CA PRO A 101 -4.32 -8.12 -0.43
C PRO A 101 -4.85 -9.54 -0.16
N TYR A 102 -5.93 -9.71 0.60
CA TYR A 102 -6.52 -11.00 0.97
C TYR A 102 -8.02 -11.06 0.65
N PHE A 103 -8.39 -10.59 -0.55
CA PHE A 103 -9.76 -10.67 -1.06
C PHE A 103 -10.29 -12.11 -1.06
N THR A 104 -9.40 -13.08 -1.27
CA THR A 104 -9.67 -14.49 -0.96
C THR A 104 -8.77 -15.00 0.16
N LYS A 105 -9.22 -16.05 0.86
CA LYS A 105 -8.46 -16.71 1.94
C LYS A 105 -7.09 -17.23 1.49
N ASP A 106 -6.94 -17.52 0.20
CA ASP A 106 -5.70 -18.05 -0.38
C ASP A 106 -4.69 -16.94 -0.73
N GLY A 107 -5.02 -15.67 -0.45
CA GLY A 107 -4.14 -14.52 -0.70
C GLY A 107 -4.22 -13.97 -2.12
N VAL A 108 -5.36 -14.15 -2.81
CA VAL A 108 -5.63 -13.41 -4.05
C VAL A 108 -5.99 -11.99 -3.67
N SER A 109 -5.27 -11.03 -4.26
CA SER A 109 -5.52 -9.60 -4.07
C SER A 109 -6.57 -9.06 -5.05
N ALA A 110 -7.40 -8.13 -4.61
CA ALA A 110 -8.27 -7.33 -5.47
C ALA A 110 -8.01 -5.84 -5.24
N GLY A 111 -8.18 -5.02 -6.28
CA GLY A 111 -7.93 -3.59 -6.16
C GLY A 111 -8.78 -2.76 -7.12
N TYR A 112 -9.04 -1.53 -6.70
CA TYR A 112 -9.72 -0.51 -7.48
C TYR A 112 -8.77 0.66 -7.66
N ARG A 113 -8.72 1.18 -8.88
CA ARG A 113 -7.90 2.33 -9.25
C ARG A 113 -8.77 3.29 -10.03
N PHE A 114 -8.73 4.55 -9.63
CA PHE A 114 -9.38 5.64 -10.35
C PHE A 114 -8.29 6.61 -10.77
N ALA A 115 -8.15 6.82 -12.07
CA ALA A 115 -7.18 7.75 -12.62
C ALA A 115 -7.89 8.87 -13.39
N PHE A 116 -7.46 10.11 -13.13
CA PHE A 116 -7.78 11.29 -13.92
C PHE A 116 -6.49 11.82 -14.53
N THR A 117 -6.54 12.16 -15.81
CA THR A 117 -5.43 12.83 -16.51
C THR A 117 -5.99 13.85 -17.47
N SER A 118 -5.48 15.07 -17.38
CA SER A 118 -5.74 16.13 -18.35
C SER A 118 -4.44 16.52 -19.04
N THR A 119 -4.50 16.72 -20.35
CA THR A 119 -3.36 17.11 -21.16
C THR A 119 -3.72 18.33 -22.01
N ASP A 120 -2.95 19.40 -21.88
CA ASP A 120 -3.11 20.64 -22.64
C ASP A 120 -1.81 20.96 -23.39
N TYR A 121 -1.90 21.07 -24.72
CA TYR A 121 -0.78 21.33 -25.63
C TYR A 121 -0.81 22.76 -26.22
N GLY A 122 -1.57 23.70 -25.64
CA GLY A 122 -1.99 24.98 -26.22
C GLY A 122 -0.96 26.05 -26.60
N ASP A 123 0.31 25.72 -26.90
CA ASP A 123 1.33 26.69 -27.37
C ASP A 123 1.87 26.41 -28.80
N PHE A 124 1.13 25.65 -29.61
CA PHE A 124 1.30 25.61 -31.06
C PHE A 124 -0.05 25.70 -31.77
N ASP A 125 -0.16 26.60 -32.74
CA ASP A 125 -1.32 26.93 -33.57
C ASP A 125 -1.83 25.72 -34.40
N VAL A 126 -2.40 24.71 -33.74
CA VAL A 126 -3.08 23.56 -34.34
C VAL A 126 -4.15 23.06 -33.36
N ALA A 127 -5.42 23.20 -33.73
CA ALA A 127 -6.63 22.58 -33.17
C ALA A 127 -6.54 22.03 -31.72
N GLU A 128 -7.16 22.76 -30.79
CA GLU A 128 -7.39 22.35 -29.40
C GLU A 128 -8.07 20.96 -29.33
N TYR A 129 -7.31 19.93 -28.92
CA TYR A 129 -7.85 18.61 -28.58
C TYR A 129 -7.53 18.31 -27.12
N THR A 130 -8.45 18.64 -26.23
CA THR A 130 -8.44 18.16 -24.84
C THR A 130 -8.90 16.70 -24.84
N SER A 131 -8.03 15.80 -24.42
CA SER A 131 -8.36 14.38 -24.27
C SER A 131 -8.40 14.01 -22.80
N ASP A 132 -9.56 14.20 -22.16
CA ASP A 132 -9.80 13.70 -20.81
C ASP A 132 -10.04 12.18 -20.88
N SER A 133 -9.21 11.40 -20.19
CA SER A 133 -9.40 9.94 -20.07
C SER A 133 -9.66 9.56 -18.61
N PHE A 134 -10.74 8.83 -18.37
CA PHE A 134 -11.08 8.23 -17.08
C PHE A 134 -10.99 6.70 -17.20
N SER A 135 -10.27 6.06 -16.27
CA SER A 135 -10.13 4.60 -16.18
C SER A 135 -10.07 4.14 -14.74
#